data_AF-N9NWX1-F1
#
_entry.id   AF-N9NWX1-F1
#
_cell.length_a   1.000
_cell.length_b   1.000
_cell.length_c   1.000
_cell.angle_alpha   90.00
_cell.angle_beta   90.00
_cell.angle_gamma   90.00
#
_symmetry.space_group_name_H-M   'P 1'
#
loop_
_entity.id
_entity.type
_entity.pdbx_description
1 polymer ?
#
loop_
_entity_poly.entity_id
_entity_poly.type
_entity_poly.pdbx_seq_one_letter_code
_entity_poly.pdbx_strand_id
1 'polypeptide(L)'
;MSFLSGNNLFNSVFNHNRVLDAPTLFSTDIEIKKVQENAEEIKIYESLKNIINKGDTEKNEAGEAEWESCKIHYHPILLRMPDEKDNFIIGQIIMPDGAVLYEASMRLIEESGVIKKYRSTQQFRFGKWVDRFLSYSKELTQQHLLEVETRNREMQEQKRKPFSEIDF
;
A
#
# COMPACT_ATOMS: atom_id res chain seq x y z
N MET A 1 -15.10 -12.83 47.27
CA MET A 1 -13.81 -13.47 46.96
C MET A 1 -14.05 -14.56 45.94
N SER A 2 -13.11 -14.70 45.00
CA SER A 2 -12.92 -15.80 44.03
C SER A 2 -14.04 -15.96 43.00
N PHE A 3 -13.94 -15.43 41.76
CA PHE A 3 -13.00 -15.79 40.68
C PHE A 3 -12.82 -17.30 40.51
N LEU A 4 -13.28 -17.82 39.37
CA LEU A 4 -12.62 -18.79 38.47
C LEU A 4 -13.54 -18.87 37.22
N SER A 5 -13.17 -18.19 36.14
CA SER A 5 -12.38 -18.72 35.01
C SER A 5 -13.20 -19.63 34.09
N GLY A 6 -13.51 -19.14 32.90
CA GLY A 6 -14.09 -19.92 31.81
C GLY A 6 -13.68 -19.33 30.47
N ASN A 7 -12.44 -19.63 30.08
CA ASN A 7 -11.93 -19.72 28.70
C ASN A 7 -12.64 -18.90 27.61
N ASN A 8 -12.12 -17.69 27.35
CA ASN A 8 -12.13 -17.11 26.00
C ASN A 8 -10.83 -17.49 25.28
N LEU A 9 -10.58 -18.80 25.18
CA LEU A 9 -9.65 -19.38 24.22
C LEU A 9 -10.48 -19.66 22.96
N PHE A 10 -10.53 -18.72 22.02
CA PHE A 10 -10.78 -18.91 20.57
C PHE A 10 -11.05 -17.54 19.91
N ASN A 11 -10.09 -16.61 20.04
CA ASN A 11 -10.03 -15.40 19.21
C ASN A 11 -8.68 -15.29 18.49
N SER A 12 -8.18 -16.43 18.00
CA SER A 12 -7.14 -16.46 16.97
C SER A 12 -7.67 -17.21 15.75
N VAL A 13 -8.71 -16.65 15.13
CA VAL A 13 -8.86 -16.84 13.70
C VAL A 13 -7.62 -16.18 13.10
N PHE A 14 -6.63 -17.01 12.78
CA PHE A 14 -5.39 -16.60 12.14
C PHE A 14 -5.75 -15.69 10.96
N ASN A 15 -5.44 -14.41 11.09
CA ASN A 15 -5.75 -13.43 10.06
C ASN A 15 -4.69 -13.58 8.97
N HIS A 16 -4.92 -14.52 8.04
CA HIS A 16 -3.97 -14.91 7.00
C HIS A 16 -3.58 -13.74 6.08
N ASN A 17 -4.37 -12.66 6.07
CA ASN A 17 -4.19 -11.48 5.24
C ASN A 17 -3.74 -10.25 6.03
N ARG A 18 -3.17 -10.40 7.24
CA ARG A 18 -2.67 -9.25 7.98
C ARG A 18 -1.49 -8.64 7.24
N VAL A 19 -1.62 -7.38 6.83
CA VAL A 19 -0.52 -6.58 6.27
C VAL A 19 0.57 -6.43 7.33
N LEU A 20 1.81 -6.65 6.91
CA LEU A 20 3.01 -6.43 7.70
C LEU A 20 3.67 -5.12 7.25
N ASP A 21 4.02 -4.28 8.22
CA ASP A 21 4.92 -3.15 7.98
C ASP A 21 6.36 -3.69 7.97
N ALA A 22 6.84 -4.03 6.78
CA ALA A 22 8.15 -4.64 6.61
C ALA A 22 9.23 -3.56 6.53
N PRO A 23 10.31 -3.66 7.32
CA PRO A 23 11.43 -2.74 7.22
C PRO A 23 12.11 -2.81 5.84
N THR A 24 12.72 -1.69 5.45
CA THR A 24 13.50 -1.62 4.20
C THR A 24 14.90 -2.20 4.40
N LEU A 25 15.30 -3.07 3.47
CA LEU A 25 16.64 -3.63 3.35
C LEU A 25 17.40 -2.91 2.23
N PHE A 26 18.54 -2.33 2.62
CA PHE A 26 19.47 -1.66 1.72
C PHE A 26 20.63 -2.57 1.33
N SER A 27 21.16 -2.33 0.13
CA SER A 27 22.39 -2.94 -0.37
C SER A 27 23.59 -2.53 0.48
N THR A 28 24.62 -3.37 0.50
CA THR A 28 25.94 -3.03 1.05
C THR A 28 26.76 -2.17 0.09
N ASP A 29 26.44 -2.19 -1.20
CA ASP A 29 27.02 -1.32 -2.20
C ASP A 29 26.52 0.12 -2.02
N ILE A 30 27.46 1.06 -1.89
CA ILE A 30 27.17 2.47 -1.57
C ILE A 30 26.38 3.15 -2.68
N GLU A 31 26.65 2.86 -3.95
CA GLU A 31 25.95 3.50 -5.07
C GLU A 31 24.51 2.98 -5.17
N ILE A 32 24.33 1.66 -5.06
CA ILE A 32 23.00 1.04 -5.04
C ILE A 32 22.20 1.51 -3.83
N LYS A 33 22.83 1.56 -2.66
CA LYS A 33 22.20 2.02 -1.42
C LYS A 33 21.66 3.44 -1.54
N LYS A 34 22.43 4.38 -2.10
CA LYS A 34 21.96 5.76 -2.32
C LYS A 34 20.70 5.81 -3.19
N VAL A 35 20.65 5.01 -4.25
CA VAL A 35 19.48 4.93 -5.13
C VAL A 35 18.26 4.39 -4.39
N GLN A 36 18.46 3.36 -3.56
CA GLN A 36 17.40 2.80 -2.72
C GLN A 36 16.92 3.79 -1.67
N GLU A 37 17.84 4.49 -0.97
CA GLU A 37 17.52 5.53 0.02
C GLU A 37 16.70 6.66 -0.62
N ASN A 38 17.08 7.11 -1.82
CA ASN A 38 16.32 8.12 -2.55
C ASN A 38 14.88 7.66 -2.88
N ALA A 39 14.70 6.42 -3.34
CA ALA A 39 13.37 5.89 -3.64
C ALA A 39 12.46 5.85 -2.39
N GLU A 40 13.06 5.54 -1.24
CA GLU A 40 12.39 5.40 0.05
C GLU A 40 12.07 6.77 0.67
N GLU A 41 12.99 7.74 0.57
CA GLU A 41 12.76 9.12 0.99
C GLU A 41 11.59 9.76 0.23
N ILE A 42 11.49 9.47 -1.07
CA ILE A 42 10.43 9.95 -1.96
C ILE A 42 9.10 9.22 -1.73
N LYS A 43 9.11 8.07 -1.04
CA LYS A 43 7.93 7.24 -0.75
C LYS A 43 7.21 6.78 -2.01
N ILE A 44 7.99 6.28 -2.99
CA ILE A 44 7.45 5.76 -4.25
C ILE A 44 6.51 4.58 -3.99
N TYR A 45 6.90 3.64 -3.12
CA TYR A 45 6.08 2.46 -2.80
C TYR A 45 4.71 2.82 -2.21
N GLU A 46 4.68 3.83 -1.34
CA GLU A 46 3.45 4.34 -0.73
C GLU A 46 2.58 5.05 -1.78
N SER A 47 3.22 5.68 -2.77
CA SER A 47 2.51 6.28 -3.91
C SER A 47 1.92 5.22 -4.86
N LEU A 48 2.62 4.10 -5.09
CA LEU A 48 2.06 2.92 -5.77
C LEU A 48 0.80 2.41 -5.06
N LYS A 49 0.90 2.21 -3.73
CA LYS A 49 -0.23 1.81 -2.89
C LYS A 49 -1.42 2.75 -3.11
N ASN A 50 -1.18 4.05 -2.99
CA ASN A 50 -2.24 5.05 -3.10
C ASN A 50 -2.91 5.07 -4.47
N ILE A 51 -2.14 4.93 -5.56
CA ILE A 51 -2.69 4.88 -6.92
C ILE A 51 -3.56 3.64 -7.14
N ILE A 52 -3.09 2.46 -6.74
CA ILE A 52 -3.87 1.21 -6.85
C ILE A 52 -5.17 1.31 -6.04
N ASN A 53 -5.10 1.92 -4.86
CA ASN A 53 -6.25 2.10 -3.98
C ASN A 53 -7.04 3.39 -4.27
N LYS A 54 -6.84 4.01 -5.45
CA LYS A 54 -7.59 5.17 -5.97
C LYS A 54 -7.66 6.36 -5.00
N GLY A 55 -6.57 6.64 -4.30
CA GLY A 55 -6.47 7.75 -3.36
C GLY A 55 -6.92 7.45 -1.93
N ASP A 56 -7.50 6.27 -1.68
CA ASP A 56 -7.86 5.80 -0.35
C ASP A 56 -6.60 5.32 0.39
N THR A 57 -6.11 6.13 1.32
CA THR A 57 -4.86 5.88 2.04
C THR A 57 -4.99 4.79 3.11
N GLU A 58 -6.22 4.47 3.54
CA GLU A 58 -6.50 3.44 4.53
C GLU A 58 -6.50 2.05 3.89
N LYS A 59 -6.96 1.95 2.64
CA LYS A 59 -6.93 0.71 1.88
C LYS A 59 -5.53 0.26 1.54
N ASN A 60 -5.36 -1.06 1.49
CA ASN A 60 -4.09 -1.68 1.18
C ASN A 60 -4.28 -2.96 0.36
N GLU A 61 -5.04 -2.84 -0.73
CA GLU A 61 -5.36 -3.95 -1.62
C GLU A 61 -4.27 -4.11 -2.69
N ALA A 62 -3.98 -5.36 -3.06
CA ALA A 62 -3.13 -5.67 -4.20
C ALA A 62 -3.86 -5.34 -5.51
N GLY A 63 -3.13 -4.95 -6.55
CA GLY A 63 -3.76 -4.70 -7.83
C GLY A 63 -2.84 -4.10 -8.88
N GLU A 64 -3.44 -3.79 -10.01
CA GLU A 64 -2.80 -3.19 -11.17
C GLU A 64 -3.55 -1.92 -11.57
N ALA A 65 -2.81 -0.92 -12.04
CA ALA A 65 -3.38 0.31 -12.61
C ALA A 65 -2.53 0.78 -13.79
N GLU A 66 -3.09 1.74 -14.54
CA GLU A 66 -2.41 2.40 -15.64
C GLU A 66 -2.28 3.90 -15.36
N TRP A 67 -1.10 4.46 -15.62
CA TRP A 67 -0.81 5.89 -15.48
C TRP A 67 0.14 6.33 -16.60
N GLU A 68 -0.24 7.35 -17.39
CA GLU A 68 0.57 7.82 -18.53
C GLU A 68 1.07 6.66 -19.43
N SER A 69 0.20 5.67 -19.71
CA SER A 69 0.52 4.42 -20.43
C SER A 69 1.49 3.45 -19.72
N CYS A 70 1.98 3.80 -18.53
CA CYS A 70 2.78 2.92 -17.70
C CYS A 70 1.87 1.96 -16.92
N LYS A 71 2.29 0.71 -16.80
CA LYS A 71 1.65 -0.28 -15.93
C LYS A 71 2.22 -0.19 -14.53
N ILE A 72 1.33 -0.13 -13.56
CA ILE A 72 1.65 -0.05 -12.13
C ILE A 72 1.17 -1.34 -11.50
N HIS A 73 2.05 -2.01 -10.78
CA HIS A 73 1.72 -3.21 -9.99
C HIS A 73 2.02 -2.93 -8.52
N TYR A 74 1.09 -3.29 -7.64
CA TYR A 74 1.27 -3.19 -6.20
C TYR A 74 0.78 -4.45 -5.51
N HIS A 75 1.55 -4.92 -4.53
CA HIS A 75 1.14 -6.00 -3.67
C HIS A 75 1.59 -5.72 -2.22
N PRO A 76 0.68 -5.70 -1.24
CA PRO A 76 1.06 -5.54 0.16
C PRO A 76 1.90 -6.74 0.63
N ILE A 77 2.81 -6.49 1.56
CA ILE A 77 3.54 -7.56 2.23
C ILE A 77 2.61 -8.14 3.30
N LEU A 78 2.17 -9.39 3.11
CA LEU A 78 1.28 -10.07 4.04
C LEU A 78 2.08 -10.91 5.04
N LEU A 79 1.54 -11.13 6.24
CA LEU A 79 2.14 -11.98 7.26
C LEU A 79 2.38 -13.41 6.73
N ARG A 80 1.41 -13.95 6.00
CA ARG A 80 1.53 -15.22 5.26
C ARG A 80 1.31 -14.91 3.78
N MET A 81 2.33 -15.12 2.96
CA MET A 81 2.22 -14.98 1.50
C MET A 81 2.04 -16.39 0.93
N PRO A 82 1.12 -16.62 -0.02
CA PRO A 82 0.88 -17.94 -0.59
C PRO A 82 2.11 -18.49 -1.32
N ASP A 83 2.95 -17.60 -1.85
CA ASP A 83 4.26 -17.90 -2.42
C ASP A 83 5.35 -17.38 -1.47
N GLU A 84 5.85 -18.21 -0.55
CA GLU A 84 7.07 -17.93 0.24
C GLU A 84 8.34 -18.00 -0.63
N LYS A 85 8.30 -17.35 -1.79
CA LYS A 85 9.46 -17.18 -2.66
C LYS A 85 10.22 -15.95 -2.16
N ASP A 86 11.50 -16.13 -1.85
CA ASP A 86 12.41 -15.00 -1.77
C ASP A 86 12.35 -14.25 -3.11
N ASN A 87 12.34 -12.92 -3.07
CA ASN A 87 12.27 -12.03 -4.25
C ASN A 87 10.90 -11.88 -4.92
N PHE A 88 9.82 -12.02 -4.16
CA PHE A 88 8.50 -11.70 -4.67
C PHE A 88 8.38 -10.20 -5.00
N ILE A 89 8.01 -9.85 -6.22
CA ILE A 89 7.82 -8.44 -6.64
C ILE A 89 6.57 -7.89 -5.97
N ILE A 90 6.73 -6.80 -5.22
CA ILE A 90 5.66 -6.14 -4.45
C ILE A 90 5.29 -4.77 -4.99
N GLY A 91 6.12 -4.20 -5.86
CA GLY A 91 5.86 -2.90 -6.47
C GLY A 91 6.62 -2.78 -7.77
N GLN A 92 5.95 -2.37 -8.85
CA GLN A 92 6.60 -2.19 -10.15
C GLN A 92 5.94 -1.08 -10.96
N ILE A 93 6.75 -0.32 -11.70
CA ILE A 93 6.29 0.64 -12.72
C ILE A 93 6.99 0.31 -14.04
N ILE A 94 6.21 -0.07 -15.04
CA ILE A 94 6.70 -0.54 -16.34
C ILE A 94 6.21 0.41 -17.44
N MET A 95 7.12 0.92 -18.25
CA MET A 95 6.81 1.72 -19.43
C MET A 95 6.26 0.85 -20.57
N PRO A 96 5.58 1.44 -21.58
CA PRO A 96 5.05 0.71 -22.74
C PRO A 96 6.10 -0.10 -23.53
N ASP A 97 7.36 0.35 -23.52
CA ASP A 97 8.49 -0.30 -24.17
C ASP A 97 9.11 -1.44 -23.34
N GLY A 98 8.57 -1.71 -22.16
CA GLY A 98 9.07 -2.70 -21.20
C GLY A 98 10.15 -2.18 -20.26
N ALA A 99 10.55 -0.91 -20.34
CA ALA A 99 11.52 -0.35 -19.40
C ALA A 99 10.93 -0.23 -17.99
N VAL A 100 11.66 -0.74 -16.99
CA VAL A 100 11.25 -0.67 -15.58
C VAL A 100 11.78 0.63 -14.95
N LEU A 101 10.88 1.49 -14.50
CA LEU A 101 11.21 2.75 -13.82
C LEU A 101 11.43 2.56 -12.33
N TYR A 102 10.67 1.66 -11.72
CA TYR A 102 10.77 1.30 -10.32
C TYR A 102 10.41 -0.17 -10.13
N GLU A 103 11.15 -0.87 -9.28
CA GLU A 103 10.87 -2.23 -8.86
C GLU A 103 11.29 -2.41 -7.41
N ALA A 104 10.38 -2.94 -6.61
CA ALA A 104 10.64 -3.39 -5.25
C ALA A 104 10.19 -4.84 -5.09
N SER A 105 10.99 -5.59 -4.35
CA SER A 105 10.72 -6.99 -4.01
C SER A 105 10.74 -7.19 -2.50
N MET A 106 10.00 -8.19 -2.05
CA MET A 106 10.10 -8.74 -0.71
C MET A 106 11.30 -9.70 -0.65
N ARG A 107 12.18 -9.49 0.32
CA ARG A 107 13.29 -10.38 0.69
C ARG A 107 12.96 -11.11 1.99
N LEU A 108 13.30 -12.39 2.03
CA LEU A 108 13.20 -13.21 3.25
C LEU A 108 14.58 -13.38 3.85
N ILE A 109 14.77 -12.93 5.10
CA ILE A 109 16.04 -13.08 5.82
C ILE A 109 15.76 -13.83 7.12
N GLU A 110 16.50 -14.91 7.34
CA GLU A 110 16.48 -15.63 8.61
C GLU A 110 17.40 -14.93 9.62
N GLU A 111 16.83 -14.48 10.73
CA GLU A 111 17.56 -13.88 11.84
C GLU A 111 17.21 -14.62 13.14
N SER A 112 18.23 -15.22 13.78
CA SER A 112 18.06 -15.94 15.05
C SER A 112 16.97 -17.03 15.01
N GLY A 113 16.84 -17.73 13.87
CA GLY A 113 15.83 -18.78 13.67
C GLY A 113 14.42 -18.28 13.34
N VAL A 114 14.26 -16.98 13.06
CA VAL A 114 12.98 -16.38 12.67
C VAL A 114 13.11 -15.77 11.28
N ILE A 115 12.25 -16.18 10.34
CA ILE A 115 12.17 -15.58 9.01
C ILE A 115 11.50 -14.21 9.12
N LYS A 116 12.25 -13.16 8.80
CA LYS A 116 11.78 -11.79 8.69
C LYS A 116 11.61 -11.40 7.22
N LYS A 117 10.63 -10.55 6.97
CA LYS A 117 10.33 -10.01 5.64
C LYS A 117 10.85 -8.58 5.57
N TYR A 118 11.53 -8.28 4.48
CA TYR A 118 12.08 -6.97 4.19
C TYR A 118 11.60 -6.49 2.83
N ARG A 119 11.33 -5.19 2.70
CA ARG A 119 11.17 -4.55 1.40
C ARG A 119 12.55 -4.19 0.87
N SER A 120 12.84 -4.45 -0.40
CA SER A 120 14.09 -4.00 -1.01
C SER A 120 13.84 -3.49 -2.42
N THR A 121 14.19 -2.23 -2.67
CA THR A 121 14.15 -1.63 -3.99
C THR A 121 15.23 -2.26 -4.86
N GLN A 122 14.84 -2.95 -5.93
CA GLN A 122 15.74 -3.61 -6.86
C GLN A 122 16.17 -2.66 -7.98
N GLN A 123 15.25 -1.82 -8.46
CA GLN A 123 15.52 -0.86 -9.52
C GLN A 123 14.80 0.46 -9.24
N PHE A 124 15.49 1.57 -9.47
CA PHE A 124 14.87 2.89 -9.45
C PHE A 124 15.59 3.82 -10.41
N ARG A 125 14.85 4.36 -11.39
CA ARG A 125 15.34 5.33 -12.37
C ARG A 125 14.81 6.70 -12.02
N PHE A 126 15.64 7.49 -11.34
CA PHE A 126 15.26 8.86 -11.04
C PHE A 126 15.07 9.69 -12.33
N GLY A 127 14.04 10.53 -12.37
CA GLY A 127 13.76 11.38 -13.53
C GLY A 127 12.49 12.21 -13.37
N LYS A 128 12.17 13.01 -14.40
CA LYS A 128 11.01 13.94 -14.39
C LYS A 128 9.65 13.29 -14.16
N TRP A 129 9.54 11.98 -14.42
CA TRP A 129 8.32 11.22 -14.19
C TRP A 129 7.97 11.15 -12.69
N VAL A 130 8.97 11.22 -11.80
CA VAL A 130 8.79 11.11 -10.35
C VAL A 130 7.84 12.19 -9.84
N ASP A 131 8.09 13.46 -10.17
CA ASP A 131 7.25 14.57 -9.71
C ASP A 131 5.81 14.46 -10.22
N ARG A 132 5.63 14.02 -11.47
CA ARG A 132 4.30 13.80 -12.06
C ARG A 132 3.58 12.64 -11.39
N PHE A 133 4.28 11.55 -11.11
CA PHE A 133 3.74 10.37 -10.43
C PHE A 133 3.27 10.70 -9.02
N LEU A 134 4.09 11.44 -8.26
CA LEU A 134 3.74 11.87 -6.91
C LEU A 134 2.59 12.88 -6.90
N SER A 135 2.55 13.79 -7.88
CA SER A 135 1.44 14.73 -8.03
C SER A 135 0.14 14.00 -8.33
N TYR A 136 0.17 13.06 -9.27
CA TYR A 136 -0.97 12.22 -9.61
C TYR A 136 -1.50 11.43 -8.40
N SER A 137 -0.60 10.81 -7.62
CA SER A 137 -0.96 10.14 -6.37
C SER A 137 -1.68 11.10 -5.40
N LYS A 138 -1.17 12.33 -5.20
CA LYS A 138 -1.82 13.32 -4.34
C LYS A 138 -3.19 13.77 -4.86
N GLU A 139 -3.32 13.97 -6.17
CA GLU A 139 -4.57 14.33 -6.82
C GLU A 139 -5.64 13.26 -6.60
N LEU A 140 -5.29 11.97 -6.70
CA LEU A 140 -6.23 10.87 -6.39
C LEU A 140 -6.73 10.95 -4.94
N THR A 141 -5.85 11.22 -3.98
CA THR A 141 -6.29 11.39 -2.58
C THR A 141 -7.24 12.56 -2.42
N GLN A 142 -6.99 13.69 -3.08
CA GLN A 142 -7.89 14.84 -3.05
C GLN A 142 -9.26 14.51 -3.67
N GLN A 143 -9.27 13.82 -4.81
CA GLN A 143 -10.50 13.36 -5.47
C GLN A 143 -11.29 12.42 -4.55
N HIS A 144 -10.63 11.45 -3.93
CA HIS A 144 -11.25 10.53 -3.00
C HIS A 144 -11.89 11.25 -1.81
N LEU A 145 -11.20 12.21 -1.19
CA LEU A 145 -11.73 12.98 -0.07
C LEU A 145 -12.99 13.78 -0.46
N LEU A 146 -12.99 14.38 -1.65
CA LEU A 146 -14.16 15.09 -2.18
C LEU A 146 -15.34 14.15 -2.45
N GLU A 147 -15.09 12.96 -3.01
CA GLU A 147 -16.12 11.93 -3.21
C GLU A 147 -16.73 11.43 -1.89
N VAL A 148 -15.91 11.29 -0.85
CA VAL A 148 -16.38 10.89 0.48
C VAL A 148 -17.23 12.01 1.12
N GLU A 149 -16.78 13.27 1.03
CA GLU A 149 -17.52 14.40 1.58
C GLU A 149 -18.89 14.58 0.89
N THR A 150 -18.91 14.54 -0.44
CA THR A 150 -20.13 14.67 -1.24
C THR A 150 -21.13 13.55 -0.90
N ARG A 151 -20.68 12.30 -0.86
CA ARG A 151 -21.52 11.16 -0.45
C ARG A 151 -22.07 11.32 0.97
N ASN A 152 -21.26 11.83 1.90
CA ASN A 152 -21.70 12.09 3.27
C ASN A 152 -22.78 13.19 3.34
N ARG A 153 -22.63 14.26 2.55
CA ARG A 153 -23.64 15.34 2.47
C ARG A 153 -24.96 14.81 1.90
N GLU A 154 -24.91 14.07 0.80
CA GLU A 154 -26.10 13.46 0.19
C GLU A 154 -26.83 12.51 1.14
N MET A 155 -26.07 11.68 1.89
CA MET A 155 -26.65 10.82 2.92
C MET A 155 -27.31 11.62 4.05
N GLN A 156 -26.71 12.73 4.49
CA GLN A 156 -27.32 13.59 5.52
C GLN A 156 -28.60 14.26 5.02
N GLU A 157 -28.62 14.74 3.78
CA GLU A 157 -29.82 15.31 3.16
C GLU A 157 -30.92 14.27 3.04
N GLN A 158 -30.62 13.06 2.56
CA GLN A 158 -31.57 11.95 2.50
C GLN A 158 -32.14 11.59 3.88
N LYS A 159 -31.32 11.60 4.93
CA LYS A 159 -31.78 11.38 6.32
C LYS A 159 -32.67 12.50 6.85
N ARG A 160 -32.57 13.73 6.31
CA ARG A 160 -33.39 14.88 6.71
C ARG A 160 -34.74 14.92 5.97
N LYS A 161 -34.85 14.34 4.77
CA LYS A 161 -36.10 14.28 3.97
C LYS A 161 -37.34 13.74 4.73
N PRO A 162 -37.24 12.70 5.59
CA PRO A 162 -38.40 12.21 6.34
C PRO A 162 -38.90 13.17 7.43
N PHE A 163 -38.12 14.18 7.80
CA PHE A 163 -38.45 15.15 8.85
C PHE A 163 -38.80 16.53 8.29
N SER A 164 -38.74 16.74 6.97
CA SER A 164 -39.09 18.01 6.32
C SER A 164 -40.57 18.18 6.00
N GLU A 165 -41.40 17.14 6.17
CA GLU A 165 -42.87 17.20 5.97
C GLU A 165 -43.66 17.32 7.28
N ILE A 166 -42.99 17.38 8.44
CA ILE A 166 -43.67 17.61 9.72
C ILE A 166 -43.83 19.13 9.91
N ASP A 167 -44.84 19.71 9.27
CA ASP A 167 -45.39 21.01 9.65
C ASP A 167 -46.11 20.86 11.00
N PHE A 168 -45.75 21.70 11.97
CA PHE A 168 -46.43 21.86 13.27
C PHE A 168 -47.55 22.89 13.19
#